data_AF-A0AAU1MYS6-F1
#
_entry.id   AF-A0AAU1MYS6-F1
#
_cell.length_a   1.000
_cell.length_b   1.000
_cell.length_c   1.000
_cell.angle_alpha   90.00
_cell.angle_beta   90.00
_cell.angle_gamma   90.00
#
_symmetry.space_group_name_H-M   'P 1'
#
loop_
_entity.id
_entity.type
_entity.pdbx_description
1 polymer ?
#
loop_
_entity_poly.entity_id
_entity_poly.type
_entity_poly.pdbx_seq_one_letter_code
_entity_poly.pdbx_strand_id
1 'polypeptide(L)' 'MASSQLSRQMIALGIRVKAARNAALMTLAAELPAVVFSRLLGLHIDGATRWSQMAGAHQNAYAADFNRR' A
#
# COMPACT_ATOMS: atom_id res chain seq x y z
N MET A 1 -5.94 -17.90 -8.43
CA MET A 1 -5.89 -19.05 -7.50
C MET A 1 -5.09 -18.77 -6.22
N ALA A 2 -3.95 -18.08 -6.26
CA ALA A 2 -3.12 -17.78 -5.06
C ALA A 2 -3.81 -16.95 -3.95
N SER A 3 -4.63 -15.96 -4.30
CA SER A 3 -5.32 -15.09 -3.32
C SER A 3 -6.27 -15.86 -2.38
N SER A 4 -6.93 -16.91 -2.87
CA SER A 4 -7.83 -17.72 -2.04
C SER A 4 -7.07 -18.66 -1.11
N GLN A 5 -5.89 -19.15 -1.53
CA GLN A 5 -5.01 -19.94 -0.67
C GLN A 5 -4.39 -19.11 0.44
N LEU A 6 -3.89 -17.90 0.12
CA LEU A 6 -3.40 -16.96 1.13
C LEU A 6 -4.51 -16.64 2.14
N SER A 7 -5.71 -16.30 1.67
CA SER A 7 -6.84 -16.01 2.57
C SER A 7 -7.15 -17.19 3.51
N ARG A 8 -7.14 -18.43 3.01
CA ARG A 8 -7.32 -19.65 3.82
C ARG A 8 -6.22 -19.82 4.86
N GLN A 9 -4.96 -19.61 4.48
CA GLN A 9 -3.82 -19.71 5.39
C GLN A 9 -3.89 -18.66 6.50
N MET A 10 -4.29 -17.43 6.17
CA MET A 10 -4.44 -16.36 7.16
C MET A 10 -5.57 -16.66 8.14
N ILE A 11 -6.71 -17.15 7.66
CA ILE A 11 -7.83 -17.60 8.51
C ILE A 11 -7.37 -18.73 9.44
N ALA A 12 -6.58 -19.70 8.94
CA ALA A 12 -6.05 -20.79 9.75
C ALA A 12 -5.10 -20.30 10.86
N LEU A 13 -4.39 -19.19 10.64
CA LEU A 13 -3.55 -18.52 11.64
C LEU A 13 -4.33 -17.56 12.56
N GLY A 14 -5.66 -17.50 12.46
CA GLY A 14 -6.51 -16.58 13.22
C GLY A 14 -6.44 -15.12 12.75
N ILE A 15 -5.78 -14.86 11.62
CA ILE A 15 -5.65 -13.51 11.05
C ILE A 15 -6.87 -13.22 10.19
N ARG A 16 -7.62 -12.17 10.56
CA ARG A 16 -8.73 -11.69 9.73
C ARG A 16 -8.20 -11.21 8.38
N VAL A 17 -8.71 -11.76 7.28
CA VAL A 17 -8.31 -11.42 5.90
C VAL A 17 -8.35 -9.91 5.63
N LYS A 18 -9.30 -9.19 6.24
CA LYS A 18 -9.38 -7.72 6.13
C LYS A 18 -8.17 -7.03 6.78
N ALA A 19 -7.76 -7.45 7.97
CA ALA A 19 -6.61 -6.88 8.67
C ALA A 19 -5.32 -7.15 7.90
N ALA A 20 -5.16 -8.38 7.41
CA ALA A 20 -4.08 -8.77 6.53
C ALA A 20 -3.98 -7.92 5.26
N ARG A 21 -5.10 -7.76 4.57
CA ARG A 21 -5.18 -6.93 3.36
C ARG A 21 -4.79 -5.49 3.68
N ASN A 22 -5.29 -4.93 4.77
CA ASN A 22 -4.96 -3.56 5.18
C ASN A 22 -3.48 -3.42 5.51
N ALA A 23 -2.87 -4.41 6.17
CA ALA A 23 -1.44 -4.42 6.45
C ALA A 23 -0.62 -4.47 5.16
N ALA A 24 -0.96 -5.35 4.21
CA ALA A 24 -0.30 -5.42 2.91
C ALA A 24 -0.44 -4.10 2.12
N LEU A 25 -1.60 -3.46 2.16
CA LEU A 25 -1.80 -2.15 1.54
C LEU A 25 -1.00 -1.04 2.23
N MET A 26 -0.82 -1.11 3.56
CA MET A 26 0.04 -0.18 4.28
C MET A 26 1.52 -0.36 3.93
N THR A 27 1.99 -1.60 3.79
CA THR A 27 3.34 -1.88 3.26
C THR A 27 3.51 -1.31 1.86
N LEU A 28 2.52 -1.51 0.98
CA LEU A 28 2.52 -0.94 -0.37
C LEU A 28 2.55 0.59 -0.35
N ALA A 29 1.85 1.22 0.59
CA ALA A 29 1.85 2.68 0.77
C ALA A 29 3.19 3.23 1.31
N ALA A 30 4.00 2.40 1.98
CA ALA A 30 5.35 2.76 2.44
C ALA A 30 6.37 2.75 1.28
N GLU A 31 6.20 1.82 0.34
CA GLU A 31 7.12 1.61 -0.78
C GLU A 31 6.80 2.51 -1.99
N LEU A 32 5.52 2.82 -2.19
CA LEU A 32 5.07 3.58 -3.35
C LEU A 32 4.80 5.06 -3.03
N PRO A 33 5.10 5.97 -3.97
CA PRO A 33 4.64 7.35 -3.89
C PRO A 33 3.12 7.44 -3.91
N ALA A 34 2.56 8.41 -3.17
CA ALA A 34 1.12 8.61 -3.06
C ALA A 34 0.39 8.72 -4.43
N VAL A 35 1.03 9.34 -5.42
CA VAL A 35 0.46 9.49 -6.80
C VAL A 35 0.42 8.16 -7.56
N VAL A 36 1.36 7.26 -7.32
CA VAL A 36 1.34 5.91 -7.93
C VAL A 36 0.32 5.05 -7.20
N PHE A 37 0.31 5.11 -5.87
CA PHE A 37 -0.62 4.40 -5.01
C PHE A 37 -2.10 4.79 -5.28
N SER A 38 -2.38 6.09 -5.46
CA SER A 38 -3.73 6.59 -5.79
C SER A 38 -4.23 6.05 -7.12
N ARG A 39 -3.37 6.05 -8.16
CA ARG A 39 -3.70 5.55 -9.49
C ARG A 39 -3.90 4.03 -9.50
N LEU A 40 -3.08 3.28 -8.76
CA LEU A 40 -3.21 1.82 -8.67
C LEU A 40 -4.50 1.38 -7.98
N LEU A 41 -4.94 2.12 -6.97
CA LEU A 41 -6.09 1.74 -6.15
C LEU A 41 -7.38 2.52 -6.49
N GLY A 42 -7.32 3.47 -7.43
CA GLY A 42 -8.45 4.35 -7.76
C GLY A 42 -8.89 5.23 -6.59
N LEU A 43 -7.96 5.63 -5.72
CA LEU A 43 -8.22 6.45 -4.54
C LEU A 43 -8.01 7.93 -4.84
N HIS A 44 -8.71 8.82 -4.12
CA HIS A 44 -8.38 10.25 -4.13
C HIS A 44 -6.95 10.47 -3.63
N ILE A 45 -6.24 11.43 -4.24
CA ILE A 45 -4.83 11.68 -3.94
C ILE A 45 -4.60 12.02 -2.46
N ASP A 46 -5.51 12.77 -1.83
CA ASP A 46 -5.41 13.11 -0.41
C ASP A 46 -5.49 11.87 0.50
N GLY A 47 -6.30 10.88 0.12
CA GLY A 47 -6.40 9.62 0.84
C GLY A 47 -5.10 8.81 0.74
N ALA A 48 -4.53 8.76 -0.47
CA ALA A 48 -3.24 8.13 -0.71
C ALA A 48 -2.09 8.84 0.04
N THR A 49 -2.09 10.18 0.07
CA THR A 49 -1.11 10.98 0.82
C THR A 49 -1.19 10.70 2.32
N ARG A 50 -2.39 10.65 2.89
CA ARG A 50 -2.59 10.31 4.31
C ARG A 50 -2.10 8.90 4.63
N TRP A 51 -2.39 7.92 3.78
CA TRP A 51 -1.92 6.55 3.98
C TRP A 51 -0.39 6.44 3.86
N SER A 52 0.20 7.15 2.91
CA SER A 52 1.65 7.24 2.73
C SER A 52 2.34 7.86 3.96
N GLN A 53 1.75 8.91 4.55
CA GLN A 53 2.23 9.50 5.82
C GLN A 53 2.12 8.52 6.99
N MET A 54 0.98 7.81 7.12
CA MET A 54 0.80 6.80 8.17
C MET A 54 1.76 5.62 8.03
N ALA A 55 2.10 5.25 6.80
CA ALA A 55 3.04 4.18 6.49
C ALA A 55 4.52 4.59 6.66
N GLY A 56 4.80 5.87 6.92
CA GLY A 56 6.16 6.39 7.08
C GLY A 56 6.94 6.49 5.77
N ALA A 57 6.26 6.59 4.63
CA ALA A 57 6.92 6.63 3.32
C ALA A 57 7.77 7.89 3.15
N HIS A 58 9.03 7.73 2.77
CA HIS A 58 9.93 8.84 2.44
C HIS A 58 9.82 9.17 0.94
N GLN A 59 8.92 10.10 0.61
CA GLN A 59 8.61 10.52 -0.78
C GLN A 59 9.81 11.16 -1.52
N ASN A 60 10.90 11.43 -0.81
CA ASN A 60 12.10 12.11 -1.30
C ASN A 60 12.76 11.36 -2.47
N ALA A 61 12.78 10.03 -2.45
CA ALA A 61 13.41 9.22 -3.49
C ALA A 61 12.70 9.36 -4.85
N TYR A 62 11.35 9.32 -4.84
CA TYR A 62 10.56 9.47 -6.06
C TYR A 62 10.57 10.90 -6.59
N ALA A 63 10.48 11.90 -5.71
CA ALA A 63 10.59 13.30 -6.12
C ALA A 63 11.95 13.61 -6.78
N ALA A 64 13.03 13.00 -6.27
CA ALA A 64 14.36 13.14 -6.84
C ALA A 64 14.53 12.43 -8.19
N ASP A 65 13.89 11.28 -8.43
CA ASP A 65 13.89 10.62 -9.75
C ASP A 65 13.05 11.39 -10.76
N PHE A 66 11.91 11.94 -10.33
CA PHE A 66 11.06 12.76 -11.19
C PHE A 66 11.78 14.03 -11.68
N ASN A 67 12.58 14.69 -10.83
CA ASN A 67 13.35 15.89 -11.21
C ASN A 67 14.56 15.58 -12.12
N ARG A 68 14.95 14.31 -12.26
CA ARG A 68 16.06 13.90 -13.15
C ARG A 68 15.62 13.57 -14.58
N ARG A 69 14.31 13.55 -14.85
CA ARG A 69 13.72 13.25 -16.15
C ARG A 69 13.20 14.50 -16.81
#